data_AF-A0A6I3UV90-F1
#
_entry.id   AF-A0A6I3UV90-F1
#
_cell.length_a   1.000
_cell.length_b   1.000
_cell.length_c   1.000
_cell.angle_alpha   90.00
_cell.angle_beta   90.00
_cell.angle_gamma   90.00
#
_symmetry.space_group_name_H-M   'P 1'
#
loop_
_entity.id
_entity.type
_entity.pdbx_description
1 polymer ?
#
loop_
_entity_poly.entity_id
_entity_poly.type
_entity_poly.pdbx_seq_one_letter_code
_entity_poly.pdbx_strand_id
1 'polypeptide(L)'
;VLGRSSQEDFISYITRYMGGSIQLFDLFVIDPIRRNKELGAETFSGIYEMLAKLGFDNNIIKGLEWRISPNYYSLGNVYTAIRRYYSDFGVIGIVICQSFTAWLYT
;
A
#
# COMPACT_ATOMS: atom_id res chain seq x y z
N VAL A 1 -11.78 -6.64 -15.50
CA VAL A 1 -11.01 -7.81 -15.99
C VAL A 1 -9.66 -7.31 -16.50
N LEU A 2 -8.73 -7.00 -15.58
CA LEU A 2 -7.44 -6.38 -15.92
C LEU A 2 -6.43 -7.35 -16.56
N GLY A 3 -6.73 -8.65 -16.57
CA GLY A 3 -5.89 -9.69 -17.18
C GLY A 3 -6.28 -10.13 -18.60
N ARG A 4 -7.39 -9.65 -19.18
CA ARG A 4 -7.83 -10.05 -20.54
C ARG A 4 -7.53 -9.02 -21.64
N SER A 5 -7.03 -7.83 -21.29
CA SER A 5 -6.90 -6.70 -22.24
C SER A 5 -5.47 -6.18 -22.39
N SER A 6 -4.54 -6.61 -21.53
CA SER A 6 -3.13 -6.26 -21.65
C SER A 6 -2.45 -7.20 -22.65
N GLN A 7 -2.26 -6.74 -23.88
CA GLN A 7 -1.28 -7.30 -24.82
C GLN A 7 0.16 -6.95 -24.38
N GLU A 8 0.43 -7.01 -23.08
CA GLU A 8 1.77 -6.72 -22.57
C GLU A 8 2.58 -8.00 -22.55
N ASP A 9 3.78 -7.90 -23.10
CA ASP A 9 4.75 -8.96 -23.10
C ASP A 9 5.05 -9.41 -21.65
N PHE A 10 5.21 -10.71 -21.43
CA PHE A 10 5.31 -11.30 -20.07
C PHE A 10 6.38 -10.63 -19.20
N ILE A 11 7.53 -10.30 -19.81
CA ILE A 11 8.63 -9.60 -19.16
C ILE A 11 8.26 -8.17 -18.78
N SER A 12 7.53 -7.46 -19.65
CA SER A 12 7.06 -6.09 -19.38
C SER A 12 6.08 -6.06 -18.21
N TYR A 13 5.17 -7.05 -18.15
CA TYR A 13 4.23 -7.20 -17.04
C TYR A 13 4.95 -7.41 -15.71
N ILE A 14 5.90 -8.35 -15.65
CA ILE A 14 6.69 -8.60 -14.42
C ILE A 14 7.48 -7.36 -14.03
N THR A 15 8.17 -6.73 -14.99
CA THR A 15 8.98 -5.54 -14.73
C THR A 15 8.13 -4.40 -14.17
N ARG A 16 6.91 -4.21 -14.69
CA ARG A 16 5.96 -3.23 -14.14
C ARG A 16 5.54 -3.57 -12.73
N TYR A 17 5.27 -4.83 -12.41
CA TYR A 17 4.89 -5.22 -11.04
C TYR A 17 6.06 -5.10 -10.05
N MET A 18 7.28 -5.41 -10.48
CA MET A 18 8.48 -5.27 -9.64
C MET A 18 8.82 -3.80 -9.36
N GLY A 19 8.84 -2.96 -10.39
CA GLY A 19 9.23 -1.54 -10.26
C GLY A 19 8.08 -0.58 -9.93
N GLY A 20 6.85 -0.90 -10.32
CA GLY A 20 5.70 -0.01 -10.21
C GLY A 20 5.35 0.33 -8.77
N SER A 21 5.60 -0.58 -7.82
CA SER A 21 5.34 -0.34 -6.39
C SER A 21 6.17 0.80 -5.80
N ILE A 22 7.40 1.02 -6.29
CA ILE A 22 8.28 2.12 -5.87
C ILE A 22 7.82 3.44 -6.47
N GLN A 23 7.47 3.45 -7.76
CA GLN A 23 6.92 4.64 -8.41
C GLN A 23 5.58 5.06 -7.79
N LEU A 24 4.76 4.08 -7.41
CA LEU A 24 3.52 4.30 -6.66
C LEU A 24 3.76 4.95 -5.30
N PHE A 25 4.84 4.57 -4.60
CA PHE A 25 5.24 5.19 -3.35
C PHE A 25 5.70 6.64 -3.56
N ASP A 26 6.51 6.90 -4.59
CA ASP A 26 6.94 8.26 -4.95
C ASP A 26 5.75 9.19 -5.22
N LEU A 27 4.80 8.74 -6.03
CA LEU A 27 3.55 9.47 -6.27
C LEU A 27 2.75 9.70 -4.99
N PHE A 28 2.74 8.74 -4.06
CA PHE A 28 2.06 8.88 -2.77
C PHE A 28 2.73 9.92 -1.87
N VAL A 29 4.06 10.03 -1.90
CA VAL A 29 4.79 11.05 -1.14
C VAL A 29 4.51 12.45 -1.67
N ILE A 30 4.41 12.60 -3.00
CA ILE A 30 4.11 13.88 -3.66
C ILE A 30 2.65 14.30 -3.44
N ASP A 31 1.70 13.39 -3.64
CA ASP A 31 0.26 13.62 -3.49
C ASP A 31 -0.36 12.57 -2.57
N PRO A 32 -0.35 12.77 -1.24
CA PRO A 32 -0.81 11.79 -0.28
C PRO A 32 -2.33 11.72 -0.20
N ILE A 33 -2.90 10.60 -0.65
CA ILE A 33 -4.33 10.31 -0.51
C ILE A 33 -4.53 9.43 0.73
N ARG A 34 -4.81 10.07 1.86
CA ARG A 34 -5.14 9.38 3.13
C ARG A 34 -6.64 9.18 3.23
N ARG A 35 -7.08 7.91 3.27
CA ARG A 35 -8.52 7.58 3.38
C ARG A 35 -8.98 7.27 4.79
N ASN A 36 -8.08 6.78 5.63
CA ASN A 36 -8.36 6.49 7.03
C ASN A 36 -7.74 7.60 7.89
N LYS A 37 -8.44 8.00 8.96
CA LYS A 37 -7.99 9.01 9.92
C LYS A 37 -7.40 8.38 11.19
N GLU A 38 -7.67 7.10 11.38
CA GLU A 38 -7.36 6.30 12.54
C GLU A 38 -5.87 5.94 12.50
N LEU A 39 -5.21 6.10 13.64
CA LEU A 39 -3.78 5.88 13.75
C LEU A 39 -3.44 4.41 13.53
N GLY A 40 -2.55 4.14 12.56
CA GLY A 40 -2.16 2.77 12.24
C GLY A 40 -3.22 1.98 11.46
N ALA A 41 -4.22 2.65 10.88
CA ALA A 41 -5.30 1.97 10.16
C ALA A 41 -4.81 1.08 9.01
N GLU A 42 -3.76 1.51 8.30
CA GLU A 42 -3.23 0.76 7.17
C GLU A 42 -2.21 -0.31 7.59
N THR A 43 -1.35 0.04 8.55
CA THR A 43 -0.30 -0.81 9.12
C THR A 43 -0.90 -1.96 9.91
N PHE A 44 -1.89 -1.67 10.75
CA PHE A 44 -2.55 -2.63 11.65
C PHE A 44 -3.96 -3.01 11.18
N SER A 45 -4.20 -2.96 9.88
CA SER A 45 -5.50 -3.32 9.27
C SER A 45 -6.04 -4.69 9.72
N GLY A 46 -5.17 -5.65 10.03
CA GLY A 46 -5.57 -6.96 10.58
C GLY A 46 -6.09 -6.89 12.02
N ILE A 47 -5.49 -6.05 12.88
CA ILE A 47 -5.96 -5.83 14.25
C ILE A 47 -7.34 -5.16 14.23
N TYR A 48 -7.51 -4.17 13.35
CA TYR A 48 -8.81 -3.54 13.15
C TYR A 48 -9.86 -4.53 12.62
N GLU A 49 -9.51 -5.42 11.69
CA GLU A 49 -10.43 -6.48 11.28
C GLU A 49 -10.82 -7.40 12.43
N MET A 50 -9.88 -7.74 13.30
CA MET A 50 -10.16 -8.54 14.50
C MET A 50 -11.10 -7.80 15.45
N LEU A 51 -10.88 -6.51 15.69
CA LEU A 51 -11.76 -5.66 16.50
C LEU A 51 -13.17 -5.55 15.90
N ALA A 52 -13.27 -5.45 14.57
CA ALA A 52 -14.54 -5.45 13.85
C ALA A 52 -15.34 -6.72 14.13
N LYS A 53 -14.65 -7.87 14.08
CA LYS A 53 -15.24 -9.19 14.38
C LYS A 53 -15.67 -9.33 15.84
N LEU A 54 -15.04 -8.60 16.76
CA LEU A 54 -15.39 -8.56 18.18
C LEU A 54 -16.54 -7.58 18.48
N GLY A 55 -17.09 -6.91 17.48
CA GLY A 55 -18.24 -6.00 17.63
C GLY A 55 -17.88 -4.53 17.81
N PHE A 56 -16.61 -4.15 17.65
CA PHE A 56 -16.22 -2.73 17.63
C PHE A 56 -16.43 -2.16 16.23
N ASP A 57 -17.26 -1.13 16.11
CA ASP A 57 -17.47 -0.46 14.83
C ASP A 57 -16.20 0.29 14.42
N ASN A 58 -15.67 -0.06 13.25
CA ASN A 58 -14.51 0.60 12.67
C ASN A 58 -14.69 0.76 11.15
N ASN A 59 -14.77 2.02 10.71
CA ASN A 59 -14.98 2.38 9.32
C ASN A 59 -13.66 2.41 8.52
N ILE A 60 -12.86 1.35 8.61
CA ILE A 60 -11.53 1.31 7.98
C ILE A 60 -11.61 0.81 6.55
N ILE A 61 -11.18 1.67 5.63
CA ILE A 61 -11.10 1.37 4.20
C ILE A 61 -9.75 0.68 3.93
N LYS A 62 -9.81 -0.61 3.58
CA LYS A 62 -8.61 -1.42 3.29
C LYS A 62 -8.06 -1.24 1.87
N GLY A 63 -8.90 -0.80 0.93
CA GLY A 63 -8.54 -0.67 -0.47
C GLY A 63 -7.56 0.48 -0.69
N LEU A 64 -6.38 0.19 -1.23
CA LEU A 64 -5.37 1.19 -1.63
C LEU A 64 -5.77 1.88 -2.94
N GLU A 65 -5.26 3.08 -3.20
CA GLU A 65 -5.69 3.86 -4.37
C GLU A 65 -5.09 3.37 -5.64
N TRP A 66 -5.92 3.38 -6.67
CA TRP A 66 -5.46 3.17 -8.01
C TRP A 66 -4.76 4.43 -8.48
N ARG A 67 -3.49 4.33 -8.89
CA ARG A 67 -2.75 5.45 -9.48
C ARG A 67 -2.28 5.12 -10.89
N ILE A 68 -2.18 6.19 -11.68
CA ILE A 68 -1.67 6.17 -13.05
C ILE A 68 -0.31 6.88 -13.01
N SER A 69 0.67 6.34 -13.71
CA SER A 69 1.98 6.96 -13.84
C SER A 69 1.88 8.29 -14.61
N PRO A 70 2.87 9.20 -14.45
CA PRO A 70 2.96 10.41 -15.27
C PRO A 70 3.00 10.12 -16.79
N ASN A 71 3.44 8.92 -17.18
CA ASN A 71 3.49 8.47 -18.57
C ASN A 71 2.17 7.79 -19.03
N TYR A 72 1.06 8.01 -18.34
CA TYR A 72 -0.27 7.44 -18.62
C TYR A 72 -0.40 5.91 -18.53
N TYR A 73 0.65 5.20 -18.11
CA TYR A 73 0.54 3.77 -17.78
C TYR A 73 -0.16 3.57 -16.45
N SER A 74 -1.12 2.64 -16.45
CA SER A 74 -1.84 2.24 -15.24
C SER A 74 -0.91 1.41 -14.33
N LEU A 75 -0.51 1.98 -13.20
CA LEU A 75 0.40 1.31 -12.24
C LEU A 75 -0.35 0.38 -11.29
N GLY A 76 -1.63 0.67 -11.05
CA GLY A 76 -2.49 -0.17 -10.24
C GLY A 76 -2.55 0.25 -8.77
N ASN A 77 -2.76 -0.74 -7.91
CA ASN A 77 -2.91 -0.57 -6.47
C ASN A 77 -1.96 -1.48 -5.66
N VAL A 78 -0.84 -1.90 -6.27
CA VAL A 78 0.14 -2.79 -5.64
C VAL A 78 1.25 -1.96 -5.02
N TYR A 79 1.12 -1.71 -3.72
CA TYR A 79 2.10 -0.96 -2.94
C TYR A 79 2.93 -1.90 -2.06
N THR A 80 4.13 -1.47 -1.71
CA THR A 80 4.94 -2.11 -0.68
C THR A 80 4.41 -1.77 0.73
N ALA A 81 4.89 -2.51 1.74
CA ALA A 81 4.57 -2.22 3.14
C ALA A 81 5.06 -0.83 3.59
N ILE A 82 6.15 -0.33 2.98
CA ILE A 82 6.74 0.99 3.25
C ILE A 82 5.71 2.11 3.11
N ARG A 83 4.86 2.04 2.07
CA ARG A 83 3.80 3.05 1.86
C ARG A 83 2.82 3.11 3.03
N ARG A 84 2.44 1.96 3.59
CA ARG A 84 1.50 1.88 4.71
C ARG A 84 2.13 2.44 6.00
N TYR A 85 3.37 2.07 6.28
CA TYR A 85 4.12 2.60 7.42
C TYR A 85 4.28 4.13 7.33
N TYR A 86 4.58 4.63 6.13
CA TYR A 86 4.69 6.06 5.87
C TYR A 86 3.35 6.80 5.98
N SER A 87 2.26 6.20 5.48
CA SER A 87 0.91 6.79 5.54
C SER A 87 0.49 7.05 6.99
N ASP A 88 0.70 6.07 7.88
CA ASP A 88 0.26 6.14 9.27
C ASP A 88 1.21 6.91 10.19
N PHE A 89 2.53 6.73 10.03
CA PHE A 89 3.54 7.15 11.01
C PHE A 89 4.68 7.98 10.39
N GLY A 90 4.62 8.28 9.09
CA GLY A 90 5.66 9.01 8.37
C GLY A 90 6.99 8.25 8.28
N VAL A 91 8.10 8.97 8.09
CA VAL A 91 9.44 8.38 7.92
C VAL A 91 9.87 7.57 9.14
N ILE A 92 9.56 8.06 10.34
CA ILE A 92 9.87 7.38 11.60
C ILE A 92 9.15 6.02 11.66
N GLY A 93 7.91 5.98 11.19
CA GLY A 93 7.12 4.77 10.99
C GLY A 93 7.83 3.70 10.20
N ILE A 94 8.42 4.07 9.07
CA ILE A 94 9.15 3.14 8.21
C ILE A 94 10.26 2.45 9.02
N VAL A 95 11.09 3.22 9.73
CA VAL A 95 12.24 2.69 10.47
C VAL A 95 11.78 1.77 11.61
N ILE A 96 10.80 2.20 12.41
CA ILE A 96 10.33 1.43 13.57
C ILE A 96 9.61 0.17 13.13
N CYS A 97 8.63 0.28 12.22
CA CYS A 97 7.85 -0.87 11.76
C CYS A 97 8.74 -1.87 11.02
N GLN A 98 9.70 -1.41 10.20
CA GLN A 98 10.64 -2.30 9.52
C GLN A 98 11.56 -3.02 10.52
N SER A 99 12.10 -2.30 11.52
CA SER A 99 12.97 -2.89 12.55
C SER A 99 12.22 -3.90 13.40
N PHE A 100 10.99 -3.58 13.80
CA PHE A 100 10.13 -4.50 14.55
C PHE A 100 9.80 -5.75 13.74
N THR A 101 9.46 -5.59 12.46
CA THR A 101 9.22 -6.71 11.55
C THR A 101 10.48 -7.57 11.42
N ALA A 102 11.65 -6.97 11.21
CA ALA A 102 12.91 -7.69 11.13
C ALA A 102 13.21 -8.49 12.40
N TRP A 103 12.98 -7.90 13.58
CA TRP A 103 13.14 -8.57 14.87
C TRP A 103 12.20 -9.78 15.03
N LEU A 104 10.93 -9.67 14.62
CA LEU A 104 9.97 -10.78 14.71
C LEU A 104 10.32 -11.99 13.83
N TYR A 105 11.01 -11.76 12.71
CA TYR A 105 11.39 -12.80 11.74
C TYR A 105 12.86 -13.24 11.87
N THR A 106 13.58 -12.77 12.89
CA THR A 106 14.92 -13.24 13.26
C THR A 106 14.81 -14.37 14.29
#